data_AF-A0AAW5N0A7-F1
#
_entry.id   AF-A0AAW5N0A7-F1
#
_cell.length_a   1.000
_cell.length_b   1.000
_cell.length_c   1.000
_cell.angle_alpha   90.00
_cell.angle_beta   90.00
_cell.angle_gamma   90.00
#
_symmetry.space_group_name_H-M   'P 1'
#
loop_
_entity.id
_entity.type
_entity.pdbx_description
1 polymer ?
#
loop_
_entity_poly.entity_id
_entity_poly.type
_entity_poly.pdbx_seq_one_letter_code
_entity_poly.pdbx_strand_id
1 'polypeptide(L)'
;MNNRFEAVRDLIKEGHTQEAILQLNKLISLDPDTAAEAYYLLGNAYRKEGNWQYALNNYQEAICLNPESPAQEAYRMVMDILNFYNKDMFNQ
;
A
#
# COMPACT_ATOMS: atom_id res chain seq x y z
N MET A 1 -12.03 -20.09 -1.99
CA MET A 1 -11.26 -19.19 -2.87
C MET A 1 -10.08 -18.69 -2.07
N ASN A 2 -8.86 -18.85 -2.57
CA ASN A 2 -7.61 -18.74 -1.81
C ASN A 2 -7.46 -17.37 -1.16
N ASN A 3 -7.58 -17.29 0.16
CA ASN A 3 -7.46 -16.03 0.87
C ASN A 3 -6.00 -15.73 1.24
N ARG A 4 -5.14 -15.66 0.21
CA ARG A 4 -3.69 -15.45 0.35
C ARG A 4 -3.34 -14.13 1.06
N PHE A 5 -4.29 -13.20 1.05
CA PHE A 5 -4.16 -11.88 1.66
C PHE A 5 -4.95 -11.71 2.96
N GLU A 6 -5.75 -12.70 3.40
CA GLU A 6 -6.54 -12.56 4.65
C GLU A 6 -5.62 -12.37 5.86
N ALA A 7 -4.65 -13.27 6.04
CA ALA A 7 -3.69 -13.19 7.12
C ALA A 7 -2.89 -11.88 7.08
N VAL A 8 -2.51 -11.42 5.87
CA VAL A 8 -1.81 -10.14 5.70
C VAL A 8 -2.67 -8.96 6.11
N ARG A 9 -3.95 -8.94 5.74
CA ARG A 9 -4.88 -7.87 6.13
C ARG A 9 -5.05 -7.81 7.63
N ASP A 10 -5.12 -8.96 8.30
CA ASP A 10 -5.27 -9.01 9.75
C ASP A 10 -4.01 -8.53 10.46
N LEU A 11 -2.82 -8.93 10.00
CA LEU A 11 -1.54 -8.37 10.48
C LEU A 11 -1.52 -6.84 10.36
N ILE A 12 -1.96 -6.27 9.24
CA ILE A 12 -2.02 -4.80 9.05
C ILE A 12 -3.00 -4.15 10.05
N LYS A 13 -4.17 -4.76 10.27
CA LYS A 13 -5.17 -4.22 11.21
C LYS A 13 -4.63 -4.21 12.64
N GLU A 14 -3.98 -5.29 13.04
CA GLU A 14 -3.37 -5.49 14.36
C GLU A 14 -2.10 -4.65 14.57
N GLY A 15 -1.51 -4.11 13.50
CA GLY A 15 -0.31 -3.27 13.56
C GLY A 15 1.00 -4.06 13.40
N HIS A 16 0.92 -5.36 13.08
CA HIS A 16 2.06 -6.21 12.72
C HIS A 16 2.52 -5.93 11.27
N THR A 17 2.77 -4.66 10.96
CA THR A 17 3.07 -4.16 9.62
C THR A 17 4.36 -4.73 9.03
N GLN A 18 5.39 -4.94 9.85
CA GLN A 18 6.66 -5.53 9.40
C GLN A 18 6.49 -6.97 8.90
N GLU A 19 5.68 -7.78 9.60
CA GLU A 19 5.37 -9.15 9.18
C GLU A 19 4.51 -9.13 7.91
N ALA A 20 3.52 -8.24 7.83
CA ALA A 20 2.71 -8.05 6.63
C ALA A 20 3.58 -7.70 5.41
N ILE A 21 4.52 -6.76 5.55
CA ILE A 21 5.45 -6.35 4.49
C ILE A 21 6.30 -7.53 4.01
N LEU A 22 6.83 -8.34 4.93
CA LEU A 22 7.60 -9.53 4.57
C LEU A 22 6.78 -10.53 3.76
N GLN A 23 5.53 -10.79 4.16
CA GLN A 23 4.65 -11.72 3.44
C GLN A 23 4.26 -11.18 2.06
N LEU A 24 3.99 -9.87 1.97
CA LEU A 24 3.65 -9.21 0.71
C LEU A 24 4.80 -9.26 -0.30
N ASN A 25 6.03 -8.99 0.13
CA ASN A 25 7.20 -9.11 -0.74
C ASN A 25 7.40 -10.54 -1.26
N LYS A 26 7.11 -11.55 -0.45
CA LYS A 26 7.11 -12.95 -0.89
C LYS A 26 6.02 -13.21 -1.93
N LEU A 27 4.79 -12.72 -1.71
CA LEU A 27 3.69 -12.88 -2.67
C LEU A 27 4.03 -12.27 -4.03
N ILE A 28 4.57 -11.05 -4.05
CA ILE A 28 5.03 -10.38 -5.27
C ILE A 28 6.09 -11.22 -6.01
N SER A 29 7.00 -11.87 -5.26
CA SER A 29 8.08 -12.67 -5.83
C SER A 29 7.60 -14.03 -6.37
N LEU A 30 6.51 -14.57 -5.84
CA LEU A 30 5.97 -15.87 -6.19
C LEU A 30 5.00 -15.81 -7.38
N ASP A 31 4.22 -14.73 -7.47
CA ASP A 31 3.11 -14.65 -8.42
C ASP A 31 2.88 -13.20 -8.88
N PRO A 32 3.32 -12.85 -10.11
CA PRO A 32 3.15 -11.51 -10.67
C PRO A 32 1.68 -11.06 -10.74
N ASP A 33 0.73 -12.00 -10.87
CA ASP A 33 -0.70 -11.66 -10.95
C ASP A 33 -1.22 -11.08 -9.62
N THR A 34 -0.53 -11.39 -8.51
CA THR A 34 -0.87 -10.87 -7.19
C THR A 34 -0.22 -9.53 -6.88
N ALA A 35 0.70 -9.05 -7.74
CA ALA A 35 1.53 -7.90 -7.46
C ALA A 35 0.70 -6.63 -7.22
N ALA A 36 -0.34 -6.36 -8.02
CA ALA A 36 -1.16 -5.17 -7.87
C ALA A 36 -1.85 -5.10 -6.48
N GLU A 37 -2.47 -6.20 -6.04
CA GLU A 37 -3.10 -6.29 -4.73
C GLU A 37 -2.08 -6.26 -3.59
N ALA A 38 -0.92 -6.88 -3.80
CA ALA A 38 0.16 -6.88 -2.82
C ALA A 38 0.76 -5.48 -2.61
N TYR A 39 1.02 -4.74 -3.68
CA TYR A 39 1.48 -3.34 -3.61
C TYR A 39 0.44 -2.44 -2.93
N TYR A 40 -0.86 -2.65 -3.20
CA TYR A 40 -1.91 -1.92 -2.49
C TYR A 40 -1.86 -2.19 -0.97
N LEU A 41 -1.68 -3.45 -0.55
CA LEU A 41 -1.57 -3.81 0.86
C LEU A 41 -0.25 -3.33 1.49
N LEU A 42 0.85 -3.28 0.74
CA LEU A 42 2.10 -2.66 1.19
C LEU A 42 1.89 -1.17 1.46
N GLY A 43 1.18 -0.47 0.56
CA GLY A 43 0.80 0.91 0.77
C GLY A 43 -0.01 1.10 2.06
N ASN A 44 -0.96 0.20 2.33
CA ASN A 44 -1.74 0.21 3.57
C ASN A 44 -0.88 -0.06 4.82
N ALA A 45 0.07 -0.98 4.74
CA ALA A 45 0.99 -1.28 5.85
C ALA A 45 1.87 -0.07 6.18
N TYR A 46 2.50 0.55 5.18
CA TYR A 46 3.31 1.76 5.39
C TYR A 46 2.47 2.95 5.86
N ARG A 47 1.23 3.09 5.36
CA ARG A 47 0.28 4.10 5.84
C ARG A 47 -0.02 3.93 7.33
N LYS A 48 -0.18 2.69 7.80
CA LYS A 48 -0.42 2.35 9.21
C LYS A 48 0.80 2.69 10.08
N GLU A 49 2.02 2.58 9.55
CA GLU A 49 3.26 3.03 10.19
C GLU A 49 3.46 4.55 10.17
N GLY A 50 2.60 5.31 9.47
CA GLY A 50 2.79 6.75 9.25
C GLY A 50 3.89 7.07 8.23
N ASN A 51 4.36 6.07 7.48
CA ASN A 51 5.36 6.25 6.44
C ASN A 51 4.71 6.60 5.10
N TRP A 52 4.29 7.85 4.97
CA TRP A 52 3.48 8.32 3.84
C TRP A 52 4.19 8.22 2.49
N GLN A 53 5.51 8.44 2.44
CA GLN A 53 6.27 8.34 1.18
C GLN A 53 6.25 6.92 0.62
N TYR A 54 6.54 5.93 1.46
CA TYR A 54 6.49 4.53 1.03
C TYR A 54 5.05 4.09 0.75
N ALA A 55 4.06 4.61 1.47
CA ALA A 55 2.66 4.34 1.16
C ALA A 55 2.31 4.81 -0.27
N LEU A 56 2.64 6.05 -0.62
CA LEU A 56 2.40 6.61 -1.94
C LEU A 56 3.11 5.84 -3.05
N ASN A 57 4.40 5.51 -2.87
CA ASN A 57 5.16 4.76 -3.87
C ASN A 57 4.51 3.40 -4.15
N ASN A 58 4.11 2.67 -3.10
CA ASN A 58 3.46 1.36 -3.28
C ASN A 58 2.06 1.48 -3.90
N TYR A 59 1.29 2.51 -3.56
CA TYR A 59 0.02 2.74 -4.25
C TYR A 59 0.23 3.09 -5.73
N GLN A 60 1.27 3.84 -6.09
CA GLN A 60 1.60 4.13 -7.48
C GLN A 60 1.92 2.84 -8.26
N GLU A 61 2.75 1.95 -7.71
CA GLU A 61 3.02 0.65 -8.33
C GLU A 61 1.74 -0.17 -8.54
N ALA A 62 0.85 -0.20 -7.53
CA ALA A 62 -0.44 -0.87 -7.66
C ALA A 62 -1.33 -0.26 -8.76
N ILE A 63 -1.37 1.06 -8.89
CA ILE A 63 -2.13 1.78 -9.93
C ILE A 63 -1.53 1.51 -11.32
N CYS A 64 -0.21 1.48 -11.45
CA CYS A 64 0.48 1.17 -12.71
C CYS A 64 0.14 -0.24 -13.21
N LEU A 65 0.03 -1.20 -12.30
CA LEU A 65 -0.31 -2.59 -12.61
C LEU A 65 -1.81 -2.80 -12.83
N ASN A 66 -2.65 -2.18 -12.00
CA ASN A 66 -4.09 -2.22 -12.11
C ASN A 66 -4.71 -0.84 -11.80
N PRO A 67 -5.03 -0.04 -12.84
CA PRO A 67 -5.65 1.27 -12.67
C PRO A 67 -7.02 1.25 -12.01
N GLU A 68 -7.74 0.12 -12.05
CA GLU A 68 -9.05 -0.06 -11.40
C GLU A 68 -8.93 -0.52 -9.94
N SER A 69 -7.71 -0.67 -9.41
CA SER A 69 -7.50 -1.07 -8.03
C SER A 69 -7.91 0.04 -7.04
N PRO A 70 -8.30 -0.32 -5.79
CA PRO A 70 -8.59 0.65 -4.74
C PRO A 70 -7.39 1.56 -4.37
N ALA A 71 -6.19 1.24 -4.87
CA ALA A 71 -5.00 2.04 -4.65
C ALA A 71 -5.13 3.47 -5.19
N GLN A 72 -5.96 3.71 -6.22
CA GLN A 72 -6.17 5.07 -6.73
C GLN A 72 -6.83 5.98 -5.68
N GLU A 73 -7.85 5.48 -4.99
CA GLU A 73 -8.52 6.21 -3.92
C GLU A 73 -7.61 6.35 -2.70
N ALA A 74 -6.87 5.29 -2.34
CA ALA A 74 -5.93 5.32 -1.22
C ALA A 74 -4.77 6.31 -1.46
N TYR A 75 -4.25 6.39 -2.69
CA TYR A 75 -3.24 7.37 -3.09
C TYR A 75 -3.77 8.79 -2.93
N ARG A 76 -4.95 9.08 -3.48
CA ARG A 76 -5.59 10.41 -3.37
C ARG A 76 -5.81 10.79 -1.91
N MET A 77 -6.30 9.87 -1.08
CA MET A 77 -6.50 10.10 0.35
C MET A 77 -5.19 10.50 1.05
N VAL A 78 -4.09 9.79 0.79
CA VAL A 78 -2.79 10.13 1.40
C VAL A 78 -2.28 11.48 0.89
N MET A 79 -2.43 11.78 -0.41
CA MET A 79 -2.07 13.09 -0.96
C MET A 79 -2.89 14.22 -0.31
N ASP A 80 -4.19 14.04 -0.11
CA ASP A 80 -5.06 15.04 0.54
C ASP A 80 -4.66 15.27 2.00
N ILE A 81 -4.35 14.19 2.74
CA ILE A 81 -3.82 14.27 4.10
C ILE A 81 -2.53 15.09 4.10
N LEU A 82 -1.57 14.75 3.25
CA LEU A 82 -0.28 15.45 3.20
C LEU A 82 -0.44 16.92 2.77
N ASN A 83 -1.30 17.21 1.81
CA ASN A 83 -1.61 18.57 1.38
C ASN A 83 -2.23 19.42 2.51
N PHE A 84 -3.08 18.81 3.33
CA PHE A 84 -3.65 19.48 4.50
C PHE A 84 -2.58 19.83 5.54
N TYR A 85 -1.63 18.93 5.79
CA TYR A 85 -0.57 19.13 6.79
C TYR A 85 0.63 19.94 6.29
N ASN A 86 0.94 19.90 4.99
CA ASN A 86 2.09 20.56 4.37
C ASN A 86 1.70 21.09 2.98
N LYS A 87 1.31 22.37 2.89
CA LYS A 87 1.07 23.04 1.60
C LYS A 87 2.33 23.14 0.72
N ASP A 88 3.52 22.91 1.27
CA ASP A 88 4.82 23.07 0.60
C ASP A 88 5.47 21.74 0.15
N MET A 89 4.81 20.58 0.27
CA MET A 89 5.43 19.30 -0.08
C MET A 89 5.73 19.13 -1.59
N PHE A 90 5.08 19.93 -2.45
CA PHE A 90 5.28 19.96 -3.91
C PHE A 90 6.13 21.15 -4.38
N ASN A 91 6.69 21.94 -3.47
CA ASN A 91 7.52 23.10 -3.79
C ASN A 91 9.01 22.74 -3.67
N GLN A 92 9.55 22.00 -4.65
CA GLN A 92 10.97 22.03 -5.01
C GLN A 92 11.12 21.91 -6.54
#